data_AF-A0A2T6N112-F1
#
_entry.id   AF-A0A2T6N112-F1
#
_cell.length_a   1.000
_cell.length_b   1.000
_cell.length_c   1.000
_cell.angle_alpha   90.00
_cell.angle_beta   90.00
_cell.angle_gamma   90.00
#
_symmetry.space_group_name_H-M   'P 1'
#
loop_
_entity.id
_entity.type
_entity.pdbx_description
1 polymer ?
#
loop_
_entity_poly.entity_id
_entity_poly.type
_entity_poly.pdbx_seq_one_letter_code
_entity_poly.pdbx_strand_id
1 'polypeptide(L)'
;MKAAWVGFIVIGLATASAAGAQFEPGDRRPPGGGPPPGAFEACERKQQESACSFQAPHGMVEGSCRHMREGMVCVPGDFHRGPAPGGRPPAQGRFQPREGDSRPPAEPAVIQVRPSGDFVDPGARGVTTVRNRVPDSGQTDCFSNRQRVACGDLQQRFKGQDGHYSARQGYRDNGDGTVTDRVTGLRWQQAHNAQRLTYRDAAEACSRLELGGQRAWRLPTITELFSISHWRNQGEGQYYIDRRFFDLEEPGPEILADDPFRSTHNTAMMGQTWSSTEYSGEILLGSATPHVFFFNFLDGRIKAAPKRGRSRLFYRCVSGEPWGDNLFQDNRDGSVTDAALELMWQQADDGQPRDWSQALGYCEGLNLAGYSDWRLPNIKELQTLADYRYSDPAIDPNFFRQQDRAGWFWSSTTHGENPAMASYICFGPCTSVEGEDVHGAGAQRSDPKTGNPSRWRARGGQRDETRIFNYARCVRDAEK
;
A
#
# COMPACT_ATOMS: atom_id res chain seq x y z
N MET A 1 2.69 -76.80 6.40
CA MET A 1 2.43 -76.27 5.05
C MET A 1 1.28 -75.28 5.15
N LYS A 2 1.45 -74.12 4.51
CA LYS A 2 0.61 -72.92 4.61
C LYS A 2 -0.81 -73.19 4.11
N ALA A 3 -1.82 -72.72 4.85
CA ALA A 3 -3.17 -72.55 4.35
C ALA A 3 -3.25 -71.22 3.60
N ALA A 4 -3.67 -71.28 2.35
CA ALA A 4 -4.04 -70.17 1.48
C ALA A 4 -5.50 -70.37 1.05
N TRP A 5 -6.13 -69.30 0.54
CA TRP A 5 -7.56 -69.05 0.18
C TRP A 5 -8.18 -68.03 1.16
N VAL A 6 -8.79 -66.88 0.81
CA VAL A 6 -9.39 -66.30 -0.43
C VAL A 6 -9.41 -64.77 -0.26
N GLY A 7 -9.51 -63.98 -1.35
CA GLY A 7 -10.28 -62.73 -1.28
C GLY A 7 -9.89 -61.64 -2.28
N PHE A 8 -10.47 -61.66 -3.48
CA PHE A 8 -10.56 -60.48 -4.34
C PHE A 8 -11.60 -59.51 -3.77
N ILE A 9 -11.24 -58.24 -3.57
CA ILE A 9 -12.18 -57.14 -3.38
C ILE A 9 -11.77 -55.96 -4.27
N VAL A 10 -12.70 -55.57 -5.14
CA VAL A 10 -12.69 -54.39 -6.00
C VAL A 10 -13.38 -53.25 -5.24
N ILE A 11 -12.68 -52.13 -5.04
CA ILE A 11 -13.23 -50.81 -4.66
C ILE A 11 -12.25 -49.79 -5.27
N GLY A 12 -12.58 -48.83 -6.14
CA GLY A 12 -13.77 -48.01 -6.24
C GLY A 12 -13.32 -46.55 -6.04
N LEU A 13 -12.87 -45.90 -7.12
CA LEU A 13 -12.49 -44.48 -7.14
C LEU A 13 -13.74 -43.61 -6.93
N ALA A 14 -13.78 -42.88 -5.81
CA ALA A 14 -14.80 -41.87 -5.55
C ALA A 14 -14.19 -40.48 -5.77
N THR A 15 -14.60 -39.85 -6.87
CA THR A 15 -14.47 -38.41 -7.12
C THR A 15 -15.55 -37.69 -6.31
N ALA A 16 -15.14 -36.77 -5.41
CA ALA A 16 -16.08 -35.90 -4.71
C ALA A 16 -16.30 -34.63 -5.54
N SER A 17 -17.48 -34.54 -6.14
CA SER A 17 -18.02 -33.38 -6.85
C SER A 17 -18.48 -32.30 -5.87
N ALA A 18 -18.12 -31.05 -6.18
CA ALA A 18 -18.58 -29.87 -5.47
C ALA A 18 -20.09 -29.68 -5.66
N ALA A 19 -20.85 -29.70 -4.57
CA ALA A 19 -22.26 -29.32 -4.55
C ALA A 19 -22.38 -27.79 -4.52
N GLY A 20 -23.02 -27.23 -5.54
CA GLY A 20 -23.36 -25.81 -5.63
C GLY A 20 -24.51 -25.46 -4.68
N ALA A 21 -24.33 -24.40 -3.91
CA ALA A 21 -25.41 -23.71 -3.22
C ALA A 21 -25.79 -22.46 -4.04
N GLN A 22 -26.97 -22.49 -4.63
CA GLN A 22 -27.61 -21.36 -5.30
C GLN A 22 -28.05 -20.33 -4.25
N PHE A 23 -27.66 -19.07 -4.42
CA PHE A 23 -28.24 -17.92 -3.71
C PHE A 23 -28.86 -16.99 -4.76
N GLU A 24 -30.16 -16.73 -4.63
CA GLU A 24 -30.90 -15.81 -5.50
C GLU A 24 -30.45 -14.35 -5.30
N PRO A 25 -30.51 -13.51 -6.36
CA PRO A 25 -30.03 -12.13 -6.32
C PRO A 25 -31.12 -11.17 -5.84
N GLY A 26 -30.94 -10.62 -4.65
CA GLY A 26 -31.68 -9.44 -4.20
C GLY A 26 -31.09 -8.16 -4.78
N ASP A 27 -31.86 -7.48 -5.64
CA ASP A 27 -31.57 -6.22 -6.31
C ASP A 27 -31.14 -5.08 -5.34
N ARG A 28 -29.83 -4.82 -5.24
CA ARG A 28 -29.28 -3.52 -4.81
C ARG A 28 -28.01 -3.18 -5.60
N ARG A 29 -28.05 -2.07 -6.34
CA ARG A 29 -26.93 -1.53 -7.14
C ARG A 29 -25.71 -1.18 -6.24
N PRO A 30 -24.48 -1.60 -6.58
CA PRO A 30 -23.25 -1.06 -6.01
C PRO A 30 -22.93 0.34 -6.60
N PRO A 31 -22.30 1.26 -5.84
CA PRO A 31 -21.99 2.61 -6.30
C PRO A 31 -20.75 2.60 -7.19
N GLY A 32 -20.99 2.52 -8.50
CA GLY A 32 -20.02 2.69 -9.57
C GLY A 32 -20.80 2.57 -10.87
N GLY A 33 -20.90 3.65 -11.64
CA GLY A 33 -21.86 3.82 -12.75
C GLY A 33 -21.64 2.93 -13.97
N GLY A 34 -21.72 1.61 -13.80
CA GLY A 34 -21.83 0.62 -14.87
C GLY A 34 -23.26 0.08 -15.02
N PRO A 35 -23.56 -0.67 -16.10
CA PRO A 35 -24.86 -1.29 -16.28
C PRO A 35 -25.21 -2.22 -15.10
N PRO A 36 -26.49 -2.31 -14.68
CA PRO A 36 -26.88 -3.22 -13.61
C PRO A 36 -26.65 -4.68 -14.04
N PRO A 37 -26.40 -5.61 -13.09
CA PRO A 37 -26.16 -7.02 -13.39
C PRO A 37 -27.22 -7.65 -14.30
N GLY A 38 -28.51 -7.34 -14.07
CA GLY A 38 -29.63 -7.83 -14.90
C GLY A 38 -29.53 -7.46 -16.39
N ALA A 39 -28.81 -6.39 -16.73
CA ALA A 39 -28.57 -6.01 -18.13
C ALA A 39 -27.55 -6.94 -18.82
N PHE A 40 -26.60 -7.51 -18.08
CA PHE A 40 -25.65 -8.51 -18.61
C PHE A 40 -26.33 -9.89 -18.73
N GLU A 41 -27.08 -10.28 -17.70
CA GLU A 41 -27.78 -11.57 -17.64
C GLU A 41 -28.80 -11.73 -18.77
N ALA A 42 -29.54 -10.66 -19.11
CA ALA A 42 -30.52 -10.68 -20.20
C ALA A 42 -29.91 -10.95 -21.60
N CYS A 43 -28.60 -10.82 -21.72
CA CYS A 43 -27.81 -11.07 -22.93
C CYS A 43 -26.82 -12.23 -22.78
N GLU A 44 -26.83 -12.95 -21.65
CA GLU A 44 -25.97 -14.10 -21.46
C GLU A 44 -26.29 -15.18 -22.50
N ARG A 45 -25.30 -15.56 -23.30
CA ARG A 45 -25.40 -16.55 -24.41
C ARG A 45 -26.30 -16.16 -25.57
N LYS A 46 -26.78 -14.92 -25.64
CA LYS A 46 -27.43 -14.39 -26.84
C LYS A 46 -26.38 -13.88 -27.83
N GLN A 47 -26.76 -13.68 -29.09
CA GLN A 47 -25.87 -13.06 -30.07
C GLN A 47 -26.10 -11.56 -30.11
N GLN A 48 -25.15 -10.80 -30.69
CA GLN A 48 -25.31 -9.37 -30.89
C GLN A 48 -26.63 -9.06 -31.64
N GLU A 49 -27.29 -7.98 -31.25
CA GLU A 49 -28.60 -7.50 -31.74
C GLU A 49 -29.82 -8.36 -31.35
N SER A 50 -29.63 -9.47 -30.61
CA SER A 50 -30.75 -10.24 -30.08
C SER A 50 -31.61 -9.39 -29.13
N ALA A 51 -32.93 -9.56 -29.19
CA ALA A 51 -33.86 -8.91 -28.28
C ALA A 51 -33.63 -9.36 -26.82
N CYS A 52 -33.69 -8.41 -25.89
CA CYS A 52 -33.48 -8.62 -24.48
C CYS A 52 -34.39 -7.73 -23.64
N SER A 53 -34.75 -8.20 -22.45
CA SER A 53 -35.46 -7.40 -21.46
C SER A 53 -34.99 -7.79 -20.06
N PHE A 54 -35.00 -6.81 -19.14
CA PHE A 54 -34.70 -7.04 -17.73
C PHE A 54 -35.44 -6.05 -16.84
N GLN A 55 -35.70 -6.45 -15.59
CA GLN A 55 -36.34 -5.59 -14.60
C GLN A 55 -35.30 -4.63 -14.01
N ALA A 56 -35.56 -3.32 -14.07
CA ALA A 56 -34.76 -2.30 -13.40
C ALA A 56 -35.57 -1.64 -12.25
N PRO A 57 -34.92 -0.92 -11.31
CA PRO A 57 -35.60 -0.25 -10.20
C PRO A 57 -36.69 0.77 -10.61
N HIS A 58 -36.73 1.18 -11.88
CA HIS A 58 -37.70 2.15 -12.42
C HIS A 58 -38.65 1.55 -13.47
N GLY A 59 -38.65 0.23 -13.65
CA GLY A 59 -39.53 -0.48 -14.60
C GLY A 59 -38.82 -1.53 -15.45
N MET A 60 -39.58 -2.25 -16.27
CA MET A 60 -39.03 -3.18 -17.25
C MET A 60 -38.32 -2.40 -18.36
N VAL A 61 -37.11 -2.83 -18.72
CA VAL A 61 -36.31 -2.25 -19.81
C VAL A 61 -36.22 -3.27 -20.94
N GLU A 62 -36.60 -2.86 -22.15
CA GLU A 62 -36.50 -3.69 -23.37
C GLU A 62 -35.51 -3.07 -24.36
N GLY A 63 -34.76 -3.92 -25.06
CA GLY A 63 -33.72 -3.47 -25.97
C GLY A 63 -33.05 -4.59 -26.75
N SER A 64 -31.81 -4.33 -27.17
CA SER A 64 -31.02 -5.29 -27.94
C SER A 64 -29.64 -5.51 -27.33
N CYS A 65 -29.13 -6.74 -27.40
CA CYS A 65 -27.81 -7.10 -26.89
C CYS A 65 -26.70 -6.45 -27.72
N ARG A 66 -25.78 -5.72 -27.06
CA ARG A 66 -24.63 -5.09 -27.71
C ARG A 66 -23.33 -5.38 -26.94
N HIS A 67 -22.22 -5.47 -27.66
CA HIS A 67 -20.90 -5.61 -27.05
C HIS A 67 -20.41 -4.27 -26.50
N MET A 68 -20.18 -4.22 -25.19
CA MET A 68 -19.57 -3.10 -24.45
C MET A 68 -18.21 -3.56 -23.87
N ARG A 69 -17.44 -2.63 -23.28
CA ARG A 69 -16.10 -2.95 -22.74
C ARG A 69 -16.15 -3.97 -21.60
N GLU A 70 -17.27 -4.03 -20.89
CA GLU A 70 -17.51 -4.85 -19.70
C GLU A 70 -18.14 -6.22 -20.04
N GLY A 71 -18.55 -6.44 -21.30
CA GLY A 71 -19.23 -7.67 -21.73
C GLY A 71 -20.40 -7.41 -22.69
N MET A 72 -21.21 -8.43 -22.95
CA MET A 72 -22.42 -8.30 -23.76
C MET A 72 -23.59 -7.83 -22.87
N VAL A 73 -24.22 -6.71 -23.23
CA VAL A 73 -25.18 -5.99 -22.38
C VAL A 73 -26.45 -5.65 -23.14
N CYS A 74 -27.60 -5.75 -22.48
CA CYS A 74 -28.88 -5.30 -23.00
C CYS A 74 -28.96 -3.77 -22.99
N VAL A 75 -29.04 -3.15 -24.17
CA VAL A 75 -29.09 -1.68 -24.34
C VAL A 75 -30.46 -1.25 -24.88
N PRO A 76 -31.14 -0.26 -24.26
CA PRO A 76 -32.44 0.23 -24.73
C PRO A 76 -32.39 0.73 -26.18
N GLY A 77 -33.47 0.52 -26.93
CA GLY A 77 -33.56 0.83 -28.37
C GLY A 77 -33.26 2.28 -28.76
N ASP A 78 -33.47 3.22 -27.84
CA ASP A 78 -33.36 4.67 -28.10
C ASP A 78 -31.94 5.24 -27.88
N PHE A 79 -30.92 4.40 -27.66
CA PHE A 79 -29.54 4.86 -27.50
C PHE A 79 -28.87 5.13 -28.88
N HIS A 80 -29.08 6.33 -29.44
CA HIS A 80 -28.35 6.81 -30.61
C HIS A 80 -26.93 7.31 -30.23
N ARG A 81 -25.90 6.74 -30.87
CA ARG A 81 -24.55 7.33 -30.93
C ARG A 81 -24.64 8.68 -31.64
N GLY A 82 -24.23 9.76 -30.97
CA GLY A 82 -23.97 11.04 -31.66
C GLY A 82 -22.85 10.89 -32.70
N PRO A 83 -22.93 11.58 -33.85
CA PRO A 83 -21.95 11.46 -34.92
C PRO A 83 -20.63 12.15 -34.58
N ALA A 84 -19.55 11.65 -35.20
CA ALA A 84 -18.19 12.20 -35.12
C ALA A 84 -18.15 13.68 -35.57
N PRO A 85 -17.31 14.55 -34.95
CA PRO A 85 -17.13 15.90 -35.46
C PRO A 85 -16.32 15.85 -36.77
N GLY A 86 -17.00 16.14 -37.87
CA GLY A 86 -16.40 16.42 -39.16
C GLY A 86 -15.56 17.70 -39.14
N GLY A 87 -14.59 17.75 -40.04
CA GLY A 87 -13.63 18.84 -40.17
C GLY A 87 -14.27 20.20 -40.48
N ARG A 88 -13.60 21.26 -40.03
CA ARG A 88 -13.76 22.63 -40.54
C ARG A 88 -12.51 23.05 -41.32
N PRO A 89 -12.67 23.83 -42.40
CA PRO A 89 -11.58 24.27 -43.29
C PRO A 89 -10.66 25.30 -42.62
N PRO A 90 -9.46 25.56 -43.18
CA PRO A 90 -8.42 26.32 -42.51
C PRO A 90 -8.76 27.82 -42.48
N ALA A 91 -8.75 28.40 -41.29
CA ALA A 91 -8.69 29.85 -41.13
C ALA A 91 -7.24 30.30 -41.35
N GLN A 92 -6.99 31.00 -42.46
CA GLN A 92 -5.76 31.75 -42.68
C GLN A 92 -5.73 32.93 -41.71
N GLY A 93 -4.77 32.92 -40.78
CA GLY A 93 -4.49 34.04 -39.90
C GLY A 93 -3.02 34.00 -39.51
N ARG A 94 -2.20 34.79 -40.20
CA ARG A 94 -0.79 35.01 -39.87
C ARG A 94 -0.70 35.65 -38.48
N PHE A 95 -0.01 34.98 -37.55
CA PHE A 95 0.55 35.65 -36.38
C PHE A 95 2.06 35.42 -36.36
N GLN A 96 2.80 36.51 -36.51
CA GLN A 96 4.26 36.56 -36.37
C GLN A 96 4.63 36.46 -34.87
N PRO A 97 5.81 35.89 -34.54
CA PRO A 97 6.28 35.83 -33.16
C PRO A 97 6.68 37.22 -32.67
N ARG A 98 6.24 37.61 -31.48
CA ARG A 98 6.82 38.75 -30.76
C ARG A 98 8.03 38.26 -29.97
N GLU A 99 9.20 38.79 -30.31
CA GLU A 99 10.38 38.78 -29.45
C GLU A 99 10.13 39.60 -28.18
N GLY A 100 10.72 39.15 -27.07
CA GLY A 100 10.83 39.91 -25.83
C GLY A 100 9.80 39.57 -24.77
N ASP A 101 10.00 38.45 -24.07
CA ASP A 101 9.58 38.35 -22.67
C ASP A 101 10.43 37.30 -21.94
N SER A 102 11.63 37.70 -21.52
CA SER A 102 12.43 36.94 -20.56
C SER A 102 11.74 37.03 -19.20
N ARG A 103 11.00 35.99 -18.81
CA ARG A 103 10.50 35.87 -17.43
C ARG A 103 11.67 35.48 -16.51
N PRO A 104 11.92 36.21 -15.41
CA PRO A 104 12.87 35.75 -14.41
C PRO A 104 12.36 34.49 -13.72
N PRO A 105 13.25 33.64 -13.18
CA PRO A 105 12.86 32.46 -12.42
C PRO A 105 11.99 32.89 -11.23
N ALA A 106 10.83 32.25 -11.07
CA ALA A 106 9.94 32.50 -9.94
C ALA A 106 10.63 32.09 -8.64
N GLU A 107 10.78 33.03 -7.71
CA GLU A 107 11.17 32.72 -6.33
C GLU A 107 10.08 31.85 -5.68
N PRO A 108 10.45 30.84 -4.87
CA PRO A 108 9.49 29.98 -4.19
C PRO A 108 8.63 30.82 -3.24
N ALA A 109 7.31 30.79 -3.42
CA ALA A 109 6.37 31.44 -2.53
C ALA A 109 6.38 30.74 -1.17
N VAL A 110 6.87 31.43 -0.13
CA VAL A 110 6.73 30.99 1.26
C VAL A 110 5.28 31.24 1.69
N ILE A 111 4.46 30.19 1.67
CA ILE A 111 3.13 30.23 2.29
C ILE A 111 3.33 30.05 3.79
N GLN A 112 3.15 31.13 4.55
CA GLN A 112 3.07 31.06 6.02
C GLN A 112 1.75 30.39 6.43
N VAL A 113 1.76 29.06 6.56
CA VAL A 113 0.64 28.33 7.14
C VAL A 113 0.72 28.48 8.66
N ARG A 114 -0.24 29.19 9.26
CA ARG A 114 -0.41 29.18 10.71
C ARG A 114 -0.66 27.73 11.15
N PRO A 115 0.04 27.19 12.16
CA PRO A 115 -0.23 25.85 12.65
C PRO A 115 -1.68 25.84 13.15
N SER A 116 -2.54 25.11 12.46
CA SER A 116 -3.76 24.64 13.09
C SER A 116 -3.32 23.72 14.22
N GLY A 117 -3.46 24.21 15.46
CA GLY A 117 -3.77 23.33 16.58
C GLY A 117 -4.93 22.41 16.16
N ASP A 118 -4.96 21.15 16.56
CA ASP A 118 -4.63 20.67 17.89
C ASP A 118 -3.93 19.31 17.82
N PHE A 119 -3.00 19.09 18.76
CA PHE A 119 -2.72 17.73 19.21
C PHE A 119 -4.05 17.18 19.73
N VAL A 120 -4.62 16.18 19.04
CA VAL A 120 -5.75 15.44 19.59
C VAL A 120 -5.23 14.72 20.82
N ASP A 121 -5.68 15.16 22.00
CA ASP A 121 -5.44 14.48 23.27
C ASP A 121 -5.89 13.01 23.16
N PRO A 122 -4.96 12.04 23.25
CA PRO A 122 -5.29 10.60 23.22
C PRO A 122 -6.20 10.17 24.39
N GLY A 123 -6.21 10.95 25.49
CA GLY A 123 -6.97 10.66 26.70
C GLY A 123 -8.50 10.68 26.52
N ALA A 124 -9.01 11.29 25.45
CA ALA A 124 -10.45 11.43 25.23
C ALA A 124 -11.14 10.21 24.56
N ARG A 125 -10.40 9.15 24.18
CA ARG A 125 -10.92 8.05 23.35
C ARG A 125 -10.70 6.62 23.87
N GLY A 126 -10.13 6.42 25.06
CA GLY A 126 -9.76 5.06 25.52
C GLY A 126 -8.67 4.41 24.66
N VAL A 127 -7.77 5.22 24.10
CA VAL A 127 -6.63 4.82 23.28
C VAL A 127 -5.46 4.42 24.17
N THR A 128 -4.79 3.32 23.84
CA THR A 128 -3.58 2.87 24.55
C THR A 128 -2.37 3.64 24.04
N THR A 129 -1.71 4.40 24.92
CA THR A 129 -0.47 5.09 24.56
C THR A 129 0.67 4.09 24.44
N VAL A 130 1.37 4.18 23.32
CA VAL A 130 2.58 3.44 22.97
C VAL A 130 3.78 4.37 23.09
N ARG A 131 4.87 3.90 23.71
CA ARG A 131 5.99 4.75 24.13
C ARG A 131 7.26 4.64 23.30
N ASN A 132 7.26 3.71 22.34
CA ASN A 132 8.41 3.45 21.47
C ASN A 132 8.85 4.67 20.63
N ARG A 133 10.00 4.52 19.95
CA ARG A 133 10.64 5.59 19.15
C ARG A 133 10.33 5.52 17.65
N VAL A 134 9.31 4.76 17.24
CA VAL A 134 8.82 4.74 15.87
C VAL A 134 7.76 5.85 15.70
N PRO A 135 7.87 6.72 14.69
CA PRO A 135 6.82 7.70 14.41
C PRO A 135 5.47 7.01 14.20
N ASP A 136 4.40 7.54 14.79
CA ASP A 136 3.03 7.05 14.61
C ASP A 136 2.65 6.99 13.11
N SER A 137 1.79 6.04 12.73
CA SER A 137 1.27 5.95 11.36
C SER A 137 0.34 7.12 11.00
N GLY A 138 -0.25 7.79 11.99
CA GLY A 138 -1.30 8.79 11.88
C GLY A 138 -2.71 8.19 11.77
N GLN A 139 -2.87 6.86 11.74
CA GLN A 139 -4.18 6.22 11.63
C GLN A 139 -4.90 6.17 12.98
N THR A 140 -5.72 7.19 13.24
CA THR A 140 -6.47 7.33 14.50
C THR A 140 -7.88 6.75 14.49
N ASP A 141 -8.38 6.37 13.31
CA ASP A 141 -9.71 5.77 13.16
C ASP A 141 -9.60 4.24 13.12
N CYS A 142 -10.69 3.59 13.51
CA CYS A 142 -10.78 2.15 13.45
C CYS A 142 -11.69 1.69 12.30
N PHE A 143 -11.51 0.44 11.89
CA PHE A 143 -12.15 -0.11 10.70
C PHE A 143 -12.66 -1.52 10.96
N SER A 144 -13.86 -1.79 10.45
CA SER A 144 -14.32 -3.14 10.14
C SER A 144 -13.89 -3.51 8.72
N ASN A 145 -14.29 -4.67 8.22
CA ASN A 145 -14.07 -5.07 6.82
C ASN A 145 -14.86 -4.24 5.78
N ARG A 146 -15.77 -3.36 6.21
CA ARG A 146 -16.72 -2.67 5.30
C ARG A 146 -16.79 -1.17 5.49
N GLN A 147 -16.46 -0.68 6.68
CA GLN A 147 -16.61 0.72 7.03
C GLN A 147 -15.61 1.14 8.09
N ARG A 148 -15.24 2.42 8.05
CA ARG A 148 -14.64 3.15 9.14
C ARG A 148 -15.67 3.30 10.27
N VAL A 149 -15.21 3.17 11.51
CA VAL A 149 -16.04 3.15 12.72
C VAL A 149 -15.29 3.79 13.88
N ALA A 150 -16.01 4.28 14.88
CA ALA A 150 -15.40 4.69 16.14
C ALA A 150 -14.77 3.48 16.85
N CYS A 151 -13.60 3.67 17.46
CA CYS A 151 -12.87 2.59 18.13
C CYS A 151 -13.65 1.95 19.30
N GLY A 152 -14.50 2.72 19.99
CA GLY A 152 -15.36 2.22 21.07
C GLY A 152 -16.48 1.28 20.63
N ASP A 153 -16.91 1.35 19.36
CA ASP A 153 -18.09 0.63 18.85
C ASP A 153 -17.73 -0.68 18.12
N LEU A 154 -16.45 -1.09 18.13
CA LEU A 154 -16.03 -2.28 17.39
C LEU A 154 -16.39 -3.59 18.08
N GLN A 155 -16.77 -4.54 17.22
CA GLN A 155 -16.78 -5.95 17.58
C GLN A 155 -15.40 -6.37 18.05
N GLN A 156 -15.37 -7.23 19.08
CA GLN A 156 -14.15 -7.72 19.73
C GLN A 156 -13.08 -8.21 18.74
N ARG A 157 -13.47 -8.86 17.64
CA ARG A 157 -12.56 -9.39 16.61
C ARG A 157 -11.75 -8.35 15.84
N PHE A 158 -12.05 -7.06 15.98
CA PHE A 158 -11.33 -5.96 15.33
C PHE A 158 -10.63 -5.04 16.33
N LYS A 159 -10.53 -5.47 17.60
CA LYS A 159 -9.70 -4.80 18.60
C LYS A 159 -8.22 -5.06 18.33
N GLY A 160 -7.35 -4.16 18.79
CA GLY A 160 -5.91 -4.26 18.58
C GLY A 160 -5.41 -3.70 17.23
N GLN A 161 -6.29 -3.08 16.44
CA GLN A 161 -5.87 -2.38 15.22
C GLN A 161 -5.21 -1.02 15.53
N ASP A 162 -4.54 -0.43 14.55
CA ASP A 162 -3.72 0.79 14.68
C ASP A 162 -4.43 1.93 15.45
N GLY A 163 -5.69 2.23 15.11
CA GLY A 163 -6.47 3.29 15.76
C GLY A 163 -6.78 3.08 17.26
N HIS A 164 -6.51 1.90 17.84
CA HIS A 164 -6.57 1.70 19.30
C HIS A 164 -5.30 2.17 20.02
N TYR A 165 -4.24 2.43 19.28
CA TYR A 165 -2.92 2.78 19.77
C TYR A 165 -2.56 4.20 19.34
N SER A 166 -1.78 4.88 20.16
CA SER A 166 -1.19 6.16 19.78
C SER A 166 0.25 6.21 20.26
N ALA A 167 1.15 6.43 19.31
CA ALA A 167 2.56 6.66 19.47
C ALA A 167 2.89 8.14 19.22
N ARG A 168 4.17 8.49 19.35
CA ARG A 168 4.64 9.86 19.11
C ARG A 168 4.65 10.15 17.62
N GLN A 169 4.08 11.28 17.22
CA GLN A 169 4.28 11.88 15.90
C GLN A 169 4.32 13.39 16.05
N GLY A 170 5.25 14.04 15.37
CA GLY A 170 5.37 15.49 15.45
C GLY A 170 6.38 16.04 14.48
N TYR A 171 5.92 16.99 13.67
CA TYR A 171 6.76 17.76 12.76
C TYR A 171 6.82 19.21 13.22
N ARG A 172 7.93 19.89 12.91
CA ARG A 172 8.08 21.34 13.01
C ARG A 172 8.50 21.88 11.66
N ASP A 173 7.66 22.69 11.05
CA ASP A 173 8.10 23.57 9.97
C ASP A 173 9.07 24.60 10.57
N ASN A 174 10.28 24.68 10.01
CA ASN A 174 11.32 25.59 10.48
C ASN A 174 11.25 26.98 9.79
N GLY A 175 10.36 27.16 8.81
CA GLY A 175 10.18 28.42 8.07
C GLY A 175 11.30 28.74 7.08
N ASP A 176 12.19 27.79 6.81
CA ASP A 176 13.38 27.93 5.95
C ASP A 176 13.40 26.89 4.81
N GLY A 177 12.23 26.33 4.48
CA GLY A 177 12.07 25.24 3.52
C GLY A 177 12.42 23.86 4.08
N THR A 178 12.63 23.73 5.39
CA THR A 178 12.89 22.46 6.06
C THR A 178 11.86 22.11 7.13
N VAL A 179 11.68 20.81 7.36
CA VAL A 179 10.82 20.25 8.40
C VAL A 179 11.67 19.41 9.34
N THR A 180 11.57 19.63 10.65
CA THR A 180 12.16 18.74 11.66
C THR A 180 11.14 17.70 12.10
N ASP A 181 11.49 16.42 11.95
CA ASP A 181 10.81 15.32 12.59
C ASP A 181 11.28 15.21 14.05
N ARG A 182 10.36 15.42 15.00
CA ARG A 182 10.65 15.46 16.43
C ARG A 182 10.80 14.07 17.06
N VAL A 183 10.46 13.01 16.34
CA VAL A 183 10.57 11.63 16.81
C VAL A 183 11.90 11.04 16.36
N THR A 184 12.21 11.14 15.07
CA THR A 184 13.47 10.60 14.52
C THR A 184 14.67 11.55 14.72
N GLY A 185 14.41 12.84 14.94
CA GLY A 185 15.44 13.88 14.99
C GLY A 185 15.93 14.34 13.61
N LEU A 186 15.44 13.71 12.53
CA LEU A 186 15.82 14.04 11.16
C LEU A 186 15.29 15.41 10.73
N ARG A 187 16.04 16.08 9.87
CA ARG A 187 15.60 17.28 9.15
C ARG A 187 15.37 16.94 7.68
N TRP A 188 14.21 17.33 7.17
CA TRP A 188 13.73 17.01 5.84
C TRP A 188 13.58 18.27 4.99
N GLN A 189 13.80 18.13 3.68
CA GLN A 189 13.33 19.11 2.71
C GLN A 189 11.79 19.15 2.75
N GLN A 190 11.18 20.34 2.78
CA GLN A 190 9.72 20.53 2.79
C GLN A 190 9.08 20.24 1.43
N ALA A 191 9.67 20.74 0.35
CA ALA A 191 9.18 20.51 -1.00
C ALA A 191 9.53 19.11 -1.51
N HIS A 192 8.59 18.43 -2.17
CA HIS A 192 8.97 17.39 -3.12
C HIS A 192 9.43 18.08 -4.42
N ASN A 193 10.57 17.67 -4.97
CA ASN A 193 11.11 18.37 -6.13
C ASN A 193 10.21 18.11 -7.36
N ALA A 194 9.76 19.15 -8.06
CA ALA A 194 8.80 19.02 -9.17
C ALA A 194 9.32 18.16 -10.35
N GLN A 195 10.64 18.06 -10.50
CA GLN A 195 11.26 17.26 -11.56
C GLN A 195 11.65 15.86 -11.08
N ARG A 196 11.21 14.85 -11.83
CA ARG A 196 11.66 13.47 -11.66
C ARG A 196 13.06 13.27 -12.23
N LEU A 197 13.97 12.68 -11.44
CA LEU A 197 15.38 12.50 -11.79
C LEU A 197 15.77 11.02 -11.81
N THR A 198 16.85 10.69 -12.52
CA THR A 198 17.47 9.38 -12.38
C THR A 198 18.02 9.22 -10.95
N TYR A 199 18.22 7.98 -10.48
CA TYR A 199 18.74 7.74 -9.13
C TYR A 199 20.05 8.50 -8.86
N ARG A 200 21.00 8.46 -9.82
CA ARG A 200 22.29 9.16 -9.71
C ARG A 200 22.10 10.67 -9.58
N ASP A 201 21.29 11.25 -10.46
CA ASP A 201 21.08 12.70 -10.47
C ASP A 201 20.35 13.16 -9.20
N ALA A 202 19.42 12.36 -8.67
CA ALA A 202 18.74 12.65 -7.41
C ALA A 202 19.68 12.61 -6.20
N ALA A 203 20.57 11.60 -6.13
CA ALA A 203 21.59 11.52 -5.10
C ALA A 203 22.60 12.68 -5.16
N GLU A 204 23.00 13.08 -6.39
CA GLU A 204 23.86 14.23 -6.63
C GLU A 204 23.16 15.56 -6.30
N ALA A 205 21.87 15.67 -6.60
CA ALA A 205 21.06 16.82 -6.22
C ALA A 205 21.00 16.98 -4.69
N CYS A 206 20.76 15.90 -3.95
CA CYS A 206 20.76 15.96 -2.49
C CYS A 206 22.14 16.30 -1.92
N SER A 207 23.24 15.73 -2.43
CA SER A 207 24.58 16.00 -1.89
C SER A 207 25.08 17.42 -2.16
N ARG A 208 24.50 18.11 -3.14
CA ARG A 208 24.79 19.52 -3.47
C ARG A 208 23.81 20.51 -2.86
N LEU A 209 22.72 20.04 -2.25
CA LEU A 209 21.68 20.89 -1.70
C LEU A 209 22.24 21.78 -0.60
N GLU A 210 21.95 23.08 -0.69
CA GLU A 210 22.13 24.05 0.39
C GLU A 210 20.74 24.56 0.77
N LEU A 211 20.28 24.21 1.97
CA LEU A 211 18.92 24.52 2.42
C LEU A 211 18.88 24.59 3.95
N GLY A 212 18.10 25.51 4.51
CA GLY A 212 17.97 25.70 5.96
C GLY A 212 19.30 25.97 6.67
N GLY A 213 20.21 26.70 6.01
CA GLY A 213 21.52 27.06 6.54
C GLY A 213 22.55 25.92 6.63
N GLN A 214 22.30 24.77 5.99
CA GLN A 214 23.20 23.61 6.03
C GLN A 214 23.37 22.93 4.66
N ARG A 215 24.44 22.14 4.55
CA ARG A 215 24.84 21.41 3.33
C ARG A 215 24.86 19.89 3.49
N ALA A 216 24.63 19.39 4.70
CA ALA A 216 24.74 17.97 5.04
C ALA A 216 23.46 17.20 4.64
N TRP A 217 23.11 17.25 3.36
CA TRP A 217 21.92 16.63 2.80
C TRP A 217 22.27 15.36 2.04
N ARG A 218 21.37 14.36 2.11
CA ARG A 218 21.51 13.09 1.41
C ARG A 218 20.15 12.56 0.98
N LEU A 219 20.19 11.58 0.07
CA LEU A 219 19.02 10.76 -0.20
C LEU A 219 18.72 9.89 1.05
N PRO A 220 17.46 9.79 1.50
CA PRO A 220 17.08 9.01 2.68
C PRO A 220 17.13 7.51 2.40
N THR A 221 17.38 6.69 3.41
CA THR A 221 17.10 5.25 3.33
C THR A 221 15.60 5.01 3.16
N ILE A 222 15.19 3.81 2.74
CA ILE A 222 13.75 3.49 2.63
C ILE A 222 13.07 3.54 3.99
N THR A 223 13.76 3.14 5.07
CA THR A 223 13.26 3.22 6.45
C THR A 223 13.03 4.67 6.89
N GLU A 224 13.97 5.57 6.60
CA GLU A 224 13.78 7.00 6.85
C GLU A 224 12.66 7.60 5.98
N LEU A 225 12.62 7.28 4.70
CA LEU A 225 11.58 7.79 3.79
C LEU A 225 10.19 7.30 4.21
N PHE A 226 10.09 6.07 4.71
CA PHE A 226 8.85 5.49 5.20
C PHE A 226 8.43 6.06 6.56
N SER A 227 9.38 6.54 7.38
CA SER A 227 9.11 7.13 8.70
C SER A 227 8.21 8.36 8.62
N ILE A 228 8.32 9.14 7.53
CA ILE A 228 7.47 10.32 7.27
C ILE A 228 6.12 10.00 6.61
N SER A 229 5.82 8.73 6.34
CA SER A 229 4.51 8.35 5.79
C SER A 229 3.36 8.68 6.75
N HIS A 230 2.17 8.95 6.24
CA HIS A 230 0.99 9.23 7.08
C HIS A 230 -0.22 8.48 6.51
N TRP A 231 -0.89 7.67 7.31
CA TRP A 231 -1.82 6.64 6.85
C TRP A 231 -3.30 6.99 7.02
N ARG A 232 -3.58 8.12 7.67
CA ARG A 232 -4.91 8.74 7.65
C ARG A 232 -4.99 9.77 6.51
N ASN A 233 -6.10 9.76 5.79
CA ASN A 233 -6.37 10.76 4.76
C ASN A 233 -6.92 12.05 5.39
N GLN A 234 -6.34 13.21 5.03
CA GLN A 234 -6.75 14.53 5.51
C GLN A 234 -7.38 15.42 4.42
N GLY A 235 -8.13 14.89 3.46
CA GLY A 235 -8.96 15.73 2.57
C GLY A 235 -9.17 15.22 1.14
N GLU A 236 -9.09 16.16 0.20
CA GLU A 236 -9.29 15.93 -1.24
C GLU A 236 -8.07 15.25 -1.86
N GLY A 237 -8.13 13.93 -1.99
CA GLY A 237 -7.09 13.09 -2.59
C GLY A 237 -6.38 12.18 -1.58
N GLN A 238 -5.90 11.03 -2.04
CA GLN A 238 -5.21 10.06 -1.18
C GLN A 238 -3.71 10.35 -1.16
N TYR A 239 -3.22 10.84 -0.02
CA TYR A 239 -1.81 11.12 0.20
C TYR A 239 -1.34 10.39 1.44
N TYR A 240 -0.19 9.73 1.32
CA TYR A 240 0.46 8.98 2.39
C TYR A 240 1.55 9.81 3.07
N ILE A 241 1.34 11.12 3.20
CA ILE A 241 2.26 12.08 3.83
C ILE A 241 1.44 13.21 4.46
N ASP A 242 1.93 13.81 5.53
CA ASP A 242 1.27 14.94 6.16
C ASP A 242 1.51 16.24 5.36
N ARG A 243 0.53 16.58 4.52
CA ARG A 243 0.59 17.76 3.63
C ARG A 243 0.52 19.11 4.35
N ARG A 244 0.33 19.13 5.67
CA ARG A 244 0.49 20.34 6.47
C ARG A 244 1.96 20.74 6.62
N PHE A 245 2.86 19.78 6.46
CA PHE A 245 4.31 19.99 6.61
C PHE A 245 5.07 19.68 5.35
N PHE A 246 4.62 18.75 4.52
CA PHE A 246 5.36 18.31 3.34
C PHE A 246 4.59 18.59 2.06
N ASP A 247 5.22 19.30 1.13
CA ASP A 247 4.61 19.54 -0.17
C ASP A 247 4.66 18.26 -1.00
N LEU A 248 3.53 17.95 -1.62
CA LEU A 248 3.35 16.85 -2.54
C LEU A 248 2.22 17.20 -3.51
N GLU A 249 2.54 17.14 -4.79
CA GLU A 249 1.66 17.31 -5.93
C GLU A 249 1.63 16.02 -6.77
N GLU A 250 0.50 15.79 -7.43
CA GLU A 250 0.36 14.71 -8.40
C GLU A 250 1.09 15.08 -9.70
N PRO A 251 1.89 14.18 -10.31
CA PRO A 251 2.53 14.47 -11.59
C PRO A 251 1.49 14.69 -12.69
N GLY A 252 1.84 15.51 -13.70
CA GLY A 252 0.99 15.71 -14.86
C GLY A 252 0.88 14.45 -15.75
N PRO A 253 -0.12 14.42 -16.66
CA PRO A 253 -0.42 13.25 -17.50
C PRO A 253 0.71 12.85 -18.45
N GLU A 254 1.65 13.76 -18.73
CA GLU A 254 2.86 13.51 -19.53
C GLU A 254 3.69 12.34 -18.98
N ILE A 255 3.58 12.05 -17.68
CA ILE A 255 4.33 10.97 -17.06
C ILE A 255 3.91 9.57 -17.51
N LEU A 256 2.70 9.44 -18.06
CA LEU A 256 2.16 8.20 -18.60
C LEU A 256 2.57 7.96 -20.05
N ALA A 257 3.17 8.93 -20.74
CA ALA A 257 3.46 8.85 -22.16
C ALA A 257 4.34 7.64 -22.53
N ASP A 258 5.36 7.38 -21.69
CA ASP A 258 6.36 6.33 -21.87
C ASP A 258 6.15 5.12 -20.93
N ASP A 259 5.06 5.10 -20.16
CA ASP A 259 4.80 4.03 -19.20
C ASP A 259 4.30 2.77 -19.93
N PRO A 260 5.01 1.62 -19.85
CA PRO A 260 4.58 0.37 -20.48
C PRO A 260 3.23 -0.14 -19.96
N PHE A 261 2.82 0.32 -18.77
CA PHE A 261 1.55 -0.04 -18.15
C PHE A 261 0.53 1.11 -18.18
N ARG A 262 0.69 2.12 -19.06
CA ARG A 262 -0.20 3.29 -19.15
C ARG A 262 -1.70 2.99 -19.33
N SER A 263 -2.05 1.80 -19.81
CA SER A 263 -3.45 1.38 -19.97
C SER A 263 -4.11 0.99 -18.64
N THR A 264 -3.32 0.69 -17.62
CA THR A 264 -3.77 0.30 -16.28
C THR A 264 -3.26 1.24 -15.19
N HIS A 265 -2.26 2.06 -15.47
CA HIS A 265 -1.74 3.09 -14.58
C HIS A 265 -2.45 4.44 -14.72
N ASN A 266 -2.41 5.21 -13.64
CA ASN A 266 -2.82 6.62 -13.58
C ASN A 266 -1.76 7.43 -12.82
N THR A 267 -1.87 8.75 -12.84
CA THR A 267 -0.92 9.69 -12.23
C THR A 267 -0.81 9.55 -10.71
N ALA A 268 -1.87 9.15 -10.00
CA ALA A 268 -1.81 8.82 -8.57
C ALA A 268 -0.97 7.56 -8.28
N MET A 269 -0.70 6.70 -9.27
CA MET A 269 0.25 5.58 -9.12
C MET A 269 1.72 6.00 -9.37
N MET A 270 1.97 7.29 -9.64
CA MET A 270 3.24 7.83 -10.11
C MET A 270 3.95 8.80 -9.13
N GLY A 271 3.49 8.90 -7.89
CA GLY A 271 4.10 9.69 -6.79
C GLY A 271 5.36 9.08 -6.16
N GLN A 272 6.11 8.34 -6.97
CA GLN A 272 7.22 7.48 -6.58
C GLN A 272 8.43 8.33 -6.19
N THR A 273 8.98 8.12 -4.99
CA THR A 273 10.08 8.92 -4.43
C THR A 273 11.27 8.03 -4.09
N TRP A 274 12.42 8.30 -4.69
CA TRP A 274 13.66 7.54 -4.47
C TRP A 274 14.05 7.47 -3.00
N SER A 275 14.54 6.30 -2.59
CA SER A 275 15.39 6.14 -1.41
C SER A 275 16.82 5.79 -1.82
N SER A 276 17.74 5.66 -0.87
CA SER A 276 19.11 5.18 -1.07
C SER A 276 19.26 3.67 -0.84
N THR A 277 18.20 2.97 -0.46
CA THR A 277 18.28 1.54 -0.09
C THR A 277 18.25 0.65 -1.32
N GLU A 278 19.38 0.02 -1.61
CA GLU A 278 19.50 -0.98 -2.67
C GLU A 278 18.83 -2.29 -2.27
N TYR A 279 18.18 -2.95 -3.22
CA TYR A 279 17.69 -4.31 -3.03
C TYR A 279 18.82 -5.31 -3.28
N SER A 280 19.03 -6.24 -2.34
CA SER A 280 20.05 -7.28 -2.44
C SER A 280 19.64 -8.50 -3.28
N GLY A 281 18.35 -8.66 -3.56
CA GLY A 281 17.82 -9.78 -4.36
C GLY A 281 17.62 -9.45 -5.84
N GLU A 282 16.95 -10.36 -6.54
CA GLU A 282 16.58 -10.21 -7.95
C GLU A 282 15.08 -9.94 -8.10
N ILE A 283 14.72 -9.05 -9.04
CA ILE A 283 13.33 -8.76 -9.43
C ILE A 283 13.23 -9.03 -10.92
N LEU A 284 12.17 -9.72 -11.35
CA LEU A 284 12.05 -10.15 -12.75
C LEU A 284 12.03 -8.98 -13.75
N LEU A 285 11.53 -7.81 -13.32
CA LEU A 285 11.44 -6.61 -14.14
C LEU A 285 12.81 -6.02 -14.55
N GLY A 286 13.93 -6.62 -14.15
CA GLY A 286 15.26 -6.22 -14.63
C GLY A 286 16.43 -6.98 -14.02
N SER A 287 16.44 -8.31 -14.08
CA SER A 287 17.40 -9.19 -13.38
C SER A 287 18.90 -8.86 -13.55
N ALA A 288 19.28 -8.10 -14.59
CA ALA A 288 20.67 -7.70 -14.84
C ALA A 288 21.10 -6.35 -14.20
N THR A 289 20.19 -5.61 -13.54
CA THR A 289 20.49 -4.28 -12.96
C THR A 289 20.15 -4.26 -11.47
N PRO A 290 21.04 -3.73 -10.59
CA PRO A 290 20.70 -3.47 -9.20
C PRO A 290 19.43 -2.63 -9.09
N HIS A 291 18.54 -2.98 -8.17
CA HIS A 291 17.33 -2.23 -7.91
C HIS A 291 17.46 -1.39 -6.63
N VAL A 292 16.66 -0.34 -6.54
CA VAL A 292 16.57 0.52 -5.36
C VAL A 292 15.12 0.59 -4.92
N PHE A 293 14.87 0.44 -3.63
CA PHE A 293 13.55 0.66 -3.07
C PHE A 293 13.18 2.15 -3.13
N PHE A 294 11.91 2.40 -3.33
CA PHE A 294 11.33 3.73 -3.32
C PHE A 294 9.95 3.65 -2.67
N PHE A 295 9.48 4.77 -2.13
CA PHE A 295 8.13 4.86 -1.57
C PHE A 295 7.25 5.74 -2.46
N ASN A 296 6.03 5.30 -2.72
CA ASN A 296 5.05 6.11 -3.44
C ASN A 296 4.07 6.76 -2.46
N PHE A 297 4.20 8.06 -2.26
CA PHE A 297 3.34 8.81 -1.34
C PHE A 297 1.90 9.02 -1.85
N LEU A 298 1.57 8.62 -3.09
CA LEU A 298 0.21 8.71 -3.63
C LEU A 298 -0.54 7.37 -3.60
N ASP A 299 0.16 6.24 -3.45
CA ASP A 299 -0.47 4.92 -3.32
C ASP A 299 -0.08 4.15 -2.05
N GLY A 300 0.89 4.66 -1.28
CA GLY A 300 1.30 4.12 0.00
C GLY A 300 2.15 2.86 -0.07
N ARG A 301 2.77 2.54 -1.22
CA ARG A 301 3.55 1.30 -1.41
C ARG A 301 5.05 1.53 -1.49
N ILE A 302 5.80 0.64 -0.86
CA ILE A 302 7.24 0.46 -1.11
C ILE A 302 7.36 -0.45 -2.33
N LYS A 303 8.09 -0.01 -3.35
CA LYS A 303 8.38 -0.79 -4.57
C LYS A 303 9.84 -0.62 -4.94
N ALA A 304 10.28 -1.29 -6.00
CA ALA A 304 11.66 -1.22 -6.46
C ALA A 304 11.72 -0.80 -7.94
N ALA A 305 12.76 -0.06 -8.29
CA ALA A 305 13.07 0.31 -9.67
C ALA A 305 14.55 0.09 -9.98
N PRO A 306 14.92 -0.15 -11.25
CA PRO A 306 16.30 -0.22 -11.66
C PRO A 306 17.08 1.04 -11.24
N LYS A 307 18.23 0.84 -10.58
CA LYS A 307 19.15 1.90 -10.15
C LYS A 307 19.76 2.67 -11.32
N ARG A 308 19.93 1.98 -12.45
CA ARG A 308 20.48 2.52 -13.70
C ARG A 308 19.43 2.41 -14.81
N GLY A 309 19.57 3.25 -15.83
CA GLY A 309 18.70 3.22 -17.01
C GLY A 309 17.75 4.41 -17.07
N ARG A 310 16.54 4.18 -17.58
CA ARG A 310 15.57 5.25 -17.91
C ARG A 310 14.64 5.65 -16.76
N SER A 311 14.66 4.90 -15.65
CA SER A 311 13.84 5.18 -14.46
C SER A 311 14.12 6.58 -13.94
N ARG A 312 13.07 7.40 -13.86
CA ARG A 312 13.10 8.74 -13.27
C ARG A 312 12.01 8.83 -12.23
N LEU A 313 12.32 9.14 -10.98
CA LEU A 313 11.34 9.27 -9.89
C LEU A 313 11.52 10.61 -9.18
N PHE A 314 10.56 10.98 -8.34
CA PHE A 314 10.71 12.12 -7.44
C PHE A 314 11.81 11.83 -6.40
N TYR A 315 12.24 12.86 -5.69
CA TYR A 315 13.20 12.72 -4.59
C TYR A 315 12.92 13.78 -3.53
N ARG A 316 13.31 13.45 -2.30
CA ARG A 316 13.30 14.34 -1.15
C ARG A 316 14.57 14.10 -0.36
N CYS A 317 15.24 15.16 0.05
CA CYS A 317 16.49 15.05 0.78
C CYS A 317 16.27 15.08 2.30
N VAL A 318 17.14 14.38 3.02
CA VAL A 318 17.17 14.31 4.48
C VAL A 318 18.54 14.68 5.01
N SER A 319 18.60 15.10 6.26
CA SER A 319 19.81 15.46 7.00
C SER A 319 19.67 15.05 8.47
N GLY A 320 20.80 14.82 9.14
CA GLY A 320 20.87 14.32 10.51
C GLY A 320 21.47 12.92 10.60
N GLU A 321 21.63 12.44 11.84
CA GLU A 321 22.08 11.08 12.12
C GLU A 321 21.11 10.07 11.50
N PRO A 322 21.61 9.01 10.83
CA PRO A 322 20.75 7.96 10.30
C PRO A 322 19.79 7.41 11.34
N TRP A 323 18.55 7.17 10.94
CA TRP A 323 17.52 6.62 11.80
C TRP A 323 17.00 5.29 11.25
N GLY A 324 16.63 4.39 12.17
CA GLY A 324 16.03 3.10 11.85
C GLY A 324 16.97 1.90 11.96
N ASP A 325 18.21 2.11 12.39
CA ASP A 325 19.10 1.01 12.77
C ASP A 325 18.60 0.36 14.07
N ASN A 326 18.41 -0.95 14.05
CA ASN A 326 17.98 -1.70 15.22
C ASN A 326 19.15 -2.04 16.13
N LEU A 327 18.86 -2.16 17.43
CA LEU A 327 19.79 -2.71 18.43
C LEU A 327 19.14 -3.92 19.08
N PHE A 328 19.15 -5.04 18.35
CA PHE A 328 18.49 -6.27 18.78
C PHE A 328 19.25 -7.00 19.89
N GLN A 329 18.49 -7.50 20.86
CA GLN A 329 18.95 -8.36 21.94
C GLN A 329 17.97 -9.54 22.08
N ASP A 330 18.49 -10.77 21.96
CA ASP A 330 17.73 -11.98 22.28
C ASP A 330 17.59 -12.12 23.80
N ASN A 331 16.34 -12.14 24.28
CA ASN A 331 16.01 -12.27 25.70
C ASN A 331 16.05 -13.73 26.20
N ARG A 332 16.19 -14.70 25.29
CA ARG A 332 16.24 -16.15 25.55
C ARG A 332 14.97 -16.74 26.17
N ASP A 333 13.84 -16.06 25.96
CA ASP A 333 12.51 -16.43 26.44
C ASP A 333 11.45 -16.48 25.33
N GLY A 334 11.90 -16.46 24.07
CA GLY A 334 11.06 -16.38 22.88
C GLY A 334 10.74 -14.96 22.43
N SER A 335 11.37 -13.93 23.04
CA SER A 335 11.27 -12.54 22.62
C SER A 335 12.64 -11.92 22.26
N VAL A 336 12.59 -10.86 21.44
CA VAL A 336 13.75 -10.04 21.05
C VAL A 336 13.44 -8.59 21.37
N THR A 337 14.30 -7.93 22.13
CA THR A 337 14.20 -6.49 22.38
C THR A 337 14.97 -5.72 21.32
N ASP A 338 14.38 -4.68 20.76
CA ASP A 338 15.08 -3.64 20.02
C ASP A 338 15.25 -2.41 20.93
N ALA A 339 16.45 -2.26 21.50
CA ALA A 339 16.74 -1.18 22.44
C ALA A 339 16.82 0.20 21.76
N ALA A 340 17.05 0.27 20.44
CA ALA A 340 17.08 1.54 19.73
C ALA A 340 15.68 2.12 19.54
N LEU A 341 14.70 1.24 19.28
CA LEU A 341 13.31 1.63 19.04
C LEU A 341 12.42 1.49 20.27
N GLU A 342 12.92 0.91 21.38
CA GLU A 342 12.16 0.63 22.60
C GLU A 342 10.97 -0.32 22.36
N LEU A 343 11.17 -1.28 21.45
CA LEU A 343 10.20 -2.31 21.08
C LEU A 343 10.66 -3.70 21.56
N MET A 344 9.71 -4.57 21.85
CA MET A 344 9.96 -5.99 22.10
C MET A 344 9.09 -6.82 21.16
N TRP A 345 9.72 -7.78 20.49
CA TRP A 345 9.16 -8.55 19.39
C TRP A 345 9.05 -10.02 19.77
N GLN A 346 8.01 -10.67 19.26
CA GLN A 346 7.94 -12.12 19.19
C GLN A 346 9.11 -12.63 18.33
N GLN A 347 9.93 -13.53 18.85
CA GLN A 347 11.14 -14.02 18.16
C GLN A 347 10.83 -14.98 17.01
N ALA A 348 9.90 -15.91 17.23
CA ALA A 348 9.44 -16.87 16.22
C ALA A 348 7.95 -16.68 15.99
N ASP A 349 7.54 -16.47 14.74
CA ASP A 349 6.12 -16.54 14.40
C ASP A 349 5.61 -17.98 14.58
N ASP A 350 4.29 -18.16 14.59
CA ASP A 350 3.69 -19.47 14.83
C ASP A 350 3.40 -20.27 13.55
N GLY A 351 3.82 -19.78 12.40
CA GLY A 351 3.66 -20.45 11.11
C GLY A 351 2.21 -20.59 10.65
N GLN A 352 1.26 -19.87 11.25
CA GLN A 352 -0.15 -19.96 10.87
C GLN A 352 -0.58 -18.70 10.09
N PRO A 353 -0.87 -18.81 8.78
CA PRO A 353 -1.43 -17.71 8.02
C PRO A 353 -2.88 -17.45 8.44
N ARG A 354 -3.26 -16.18 8.51
CA ARG A 354 -4.52 -15.71 9.10
C ARG A 354 -5.13 -14.56 8.30
N ASP A 355 -6.45 -14.46 8.33
CA ASP A 355 -7.09 -13.21 7.91
C ASP A 355 -6.75 -12.08 8.89
N TRP A 356 -7.01 -10.83 8.50
CA TRP A 356 -6.54 -9.68 9.26
C TRP A 356 -7.13 -9.63 10.68
N SER A 357 -8.41 -9.96 10.84
CA SER A 357 -9.08 -9.97 12.15
C SER A 357 -8.56 -11.07 13.07
N GLN A 358 -8.21 -12.22 12.49
CA GLN A 358 -7.58 -13.33 13.21
C GLN A 358 -6.15 -12.99 13.63
N ALA A 359 -5.39 -12.25 12.81
CA ALA A 359 -4.05 -11.78 13.17
C ALA A 359 -4.07 -10.78 14.33
N LEU A 360 -5.04 -9.86 14.34
CA LEU A 360 -5.29 -8.97 15.48
C LEU A 360 -5.57 -9.78 16.75
N GLY A 361 -6.55 -10.69 16.69
CA GLY A 361 -6.93 -11.52 17.83
C GLY A 361 -5.82 -12.44 18.32
N TYR A 362 -4.95 -12.91 17.43
CA TYR A 362 -3.78 -13.70 17.77
C TYR A 362 -2.81 -12.93 18.66
N CYS A 363 -2.44 -11.71 18.24
CA CYS A 363 -1.49 -10.93 19.02
C CYS A 363 -2.08 -10.42 20.34
N GLU A 364 -3.32 -9.94 20.34
CA GLU A 364 -4.01 -9.50 21.57
C GLU A 364 -4.22 -10.64 22.59
N GLY A 365 -4.27 -11.88 22.12
CA GLY A 365 -4.41 -13.08 22.96
C GLY A 365 -3.08 -13.74 23.34
N LEU A 366 -1.95 -13.24 22.84
CA LEU A 366 -0.64 -13.88 23.02
C LEU A 366 -0.16 -13.68 24.46
N ASN A 367 0.22 -14.79 25.11
CA ASN A 367 0.96 -14.80 26.37
C ASN A 367 2.35 -15.38 26.11
N LEU A 368 3.37 -14.53 26.13
CA LEU A 368 4.74 -14.88 25.78
C LEU A 368 5.72 -14.09 26.64
N ALA A 369 6.83 -14.72 27.07
CA ALA A 369 7.86 -14.12 27.91
C ALA A 369 7.32 -13.49 29.22
N GLY A 370 6.19 -14.01 29.73
CA GLY A 370 5.52 -13.46 30.93
C GLY A 370 4.67 -12.22 30.67
N TYR A 371 4.49 -11.81 29.41
CA TYR A 371 3.71 -10.64 29.01
C TYR A 371 2.43 -11.04 28.25
N SER A 372 1.39 -10.22 28.41
CA SER A 372 0.04 -10.43 27.85
C SER A 372 -0.52 -9.20 27.15
N ASP A 373 0.33 -8.21 26.89
CA ASP A 373 0.02 -6.91 26.24
C ASP A 373 0.65 -6.84 24.85
N TRP A 374 0.78 -8.00 24.21
CA TRP A 374 1.21 -8.12 22.83
C TRP A 374 0.13 -7.59 21.88
N ARG A 375 0.55 -6.99 20.79
CA ARG A 375 -0.32 -6.44 19.76
C ARG A 375 0.26 -6.67 18.37
N LEU A 376 -0.58 -6.55 17.35
CA LEU A 376 -0.09 -6.54 15.98
C LEU A 376 0.59 -5.18 15.72
N PRO A 377 1.81 -5.15 15.16
CA PRO A 377 2.53 -3.91 14.90
C PRO A 377 1.79 -3.06 13.87
N ASN A 378 1.84 -1.74 14.02
CA ASN A 378 1.42 -0.88 12.92
C ASN A 378 2.41 -1.01 11.75
N ILE A 379 2.04 -0.46 10.59
CA ILE A 379 2.83 -0.68 9.37
C ILE A 379 4.24 -0.07 9.46
N LYS A 380 4.44 1.02 10.21
CA LYS A 380 5.75 1.64 10.40
C LYS A 380 6.64 0.80 11.31
N GLU A 381 6.10 0.33 12.43
CA GLU A 381 6.80 -0.61 13.33
C GLU A 381 7.17 -1.90 12.59
N LEU A 382 6.25 -2.47 11.81
CA LEU A 382 6.53 -3.70 11.07
C LEU A 382 7.65 -3.50 10.03
N GLN A 383 7.70 -2.32 9.39
CA GLN A 383 8.73 -2.01 8.41
C GLN A 383 10.12 -1.89 9.05
N THR A 384 10.24 -1.53 10.34
CA THR A 384 11.55 -1.44 11.02
C THR A 384 12.20 -2.80 11.25
N LEU A 385 11.50 -3.92 11.02
CA LEU A 385 12.11 -5.26 11.00
C LEU A 385 12.71 -5.63 9.64
N ALA A 386 12.40 -4.88 8.58
CA ALA A 386 12.91 -5.19 7.25
C ALA A 386 14.40 -4.89 7.17
N ASP A 387 15.19 -5.95 6.97
CA ASP A 387 16.63 -5.85 6.74
C ASP A 387 16.95 -6.08 5.28
N TYR A 388 17.13 -4.97 4.57
CA TYR A 388 17.36 -4.93 3.12
C TYR A 388 18.72 -5.47 2.67
N ARG A 389 19.58 -5.89 3.61
CA ARG A 389 20.77 -6.69 3.28
C ARG A 389 20.38 -8.12 2.87
N TYR A 390 19.23 -8.61 3.34
CA TYR A 390 18.68 -9.92 3.03
C TYR A 390 17.51 -9.82 2.04
N SER A 391 17.30 -10.86 1.24
CA SER A 391 16.18 -10.95 0.28
C SER A 391 15.40 -12.25 0.38
N ASP A 392 15.79 -13.16 1.28
CA ASP A 392 15.15 -14.45 1.50
C ASP A 392 15.39 -14.94 2.93
N PRO A 393 14.54 -14.57 3.89
CA PRO A 393 13.68 -13.37 3.91
C PRO A 393 14.45 -12.08 4.24
N ALA A 394 13.88 -10.91 3.97
CA ALA A 394 14.40 -9.58 4.30
C ALA A 394 14.22 -9.21 5.79
N ILE A 395 14.78 -10.01 6.69
CA ILE A 395 14.77 -9.83 8.15
C ILE A 395 16.01 -10.48 8.75
N ASP A 396 16.56 -9.95 9.84
CA ASP A 396 17.80 -10.47 10.45
C ASP A 396 17.61 -11.91 10.98
N PRO A 397 18.26 -12.91 10.36
CA PRO A 397 18.08 -14.32 10.72
C PRO A 397 18.77 -14.70 12.03
N ASN A 398 19.64 -13.83 12.59
CA ASN A 398 20.29 -14.09 13.87
C ASN A 398 19.33 -13.88 15.04
N PHE A 399 18.31 -13.04 14.85
CA PHE A 399 17.34 -12.70 15.89
C PHE A 399 15.97 -13.29 15.60
N PHE A 400 15.53 -13.32 14.34
CA PHE A 400 14.16 -13.71 14.02
C PHE A 400 14.09 -15.05 13.30
N ARG A 401 13.14 -15.88 13.74
CA ARG A 401 12.79 -17.12 13.06
C ARG A 401 11.48 -16.90 12.31
N GLN A 402 11.56 -16.99 10.99
CA GLN A 402 10.42 -16.95 10.10
C GLN A 402 10.12 -18.37 9.61
N GLN A 403 8.94 -18.90 9.93
CA GLN A 403 8.62 -20.31 9.63
C GLN A 403 8.45 -20.57 8.13
N ASP A 404 7.75 -19.67 7.44
CA ASP A 404 7.64 -19.66 5.99
C ASP A 404 8.49 -18.52 5.44
N ARG A 405 9.62 -18.84 4.79
CA ARG A 405 10.54 -17.86 4.20
C ARG A 405 9.88 -16.99 3.12
N ALA A 406 8.80 -17.47 2.47
CA ALA A 406 8.00 -16.71 1.52
C ALA A 406 6.87 -15.87 2.18
N GLY A 407 6.82 -15.86 3.51
CA GLY A 407 5.76 -15.26 4.30
C GLY A 407 5.64 -13.74 4.14
N TRP A 408 4.40 -13.28 4.08
CA TRP A 408 4.00 -11.88 4.19
C TRP A 408 3.34 -11.66 5.53
N PHE A 409 3.55 -10.50 6.16
CA PHE A 409 3.16 -10.26 7.54
C PHE A 409 2.20 -9.09 7.63
N TRP A 410 1.04 -9.33 8.25
CA TRP A 410 0.05 -8.30 8.49
C TRP A 410 0.58 -7.22 9.43
N SER A 411 0.23 -5.97 9.12
CA SER A 411 0.21 -4.89 10.10
C SER A 411 -1.19 -4.66 10.65
N SER A 412 -1.29 -3.94 11.77
CA SER A 412 -2.55 -3.46 12.34
C SER A 412 -3.15 -2.26 11.59
N THR A 413 -2.48 -1.76 10.55
CA THR A 413 -2.86 -0.57 9.79
C THR A 413 -3.76 -0.92 8.59
N THR A 414 -4.93 -0.29 8.51
CA THR A 414 -5.78 -0.26 7.31
C THR A 414 -5.07 0.48 6.18
N HIS A 415 -5.14 -0.02 4.95
CA HIS A 415 -4.44 0.62 3.83
C HIS A 415 -5.15 1.90 3.37
N GLY A 416 -4.68 3.04 3.89
CA GLY A 416 -5.35 4.33 3.74
C GLY A 416 -6.71 4.31 4.42
N GLU A 417 -7.73 4.86 3.76
CA GLU A 417 -9.11 4.87 4.27
C GLU A 417 -9.97 3.74 3.70
N ASN A 418 -9.39 2.75 3.02
CA ASN A 418 -10.17 1.66 2.42
C ASN A 418 -10.47 0.59 3.48
N PRO A 419 -11.71 0.51 4.01
CA PRO A 419 -12.02 -0.38 5.13
C PRO A 419 -11.83 -1.86 4.79
N ALA A 420 -11.90 -2.24 3.50
CA ALA A 420 -11.75 -3.62 3.07
C ALA A 420 -10.29 -4.09 3.02
N MET A 421 -9.31 -3.19 3.13
CA MET A 421 -7.90 -3.46 2.84
C MET A 421 -7.02 -3.19 4.06
N ALA A 422 -6.09 -4.10 4.36
CA ALA A 422 -5.05 -3.87 5.37
C ALA A 422 -3.67 -3.89 4.73
N SER A 423 -2.72 -3.23 5.37
CA SER A 423 -1.33 -3.16 4.92
C SER A 423 -0.51 -4.34 5.46
N TYR A 424 0.46 -4.80 4.68
CA TYR A 424 1.40 -5.85 5.06
C TYR A 424 2.81 -5.57 4.52
N ILE A 425 3.82 -6.23 5.09
CA ILE A 425 5.19 -6.27 4.59
C ILE A 425 5.49 -7.68 4.04
N CYS A 426 6.04 -7.74 2.83
CA CYS A 426 6.57 -8.97 2.24
C CYS A 426 8.00 -9.20 2.77
N PHE A 427 8.20 -9.97 3.86
CA PHE A 427 9.58 -10.34 4.24
C PHE A 427 10.15 -11.39 3.28
N GLY A 428 9.32 -12.29 2.74
CA GLY A 428 9.68 -13.12 1.59
C GLY A 428 9.52 -12.42 0.23
N PRO A 429 9.68 -13.15 -0.88
CA PRO A 429 9.39 -12.65 -2.22
C PRO A 429 7.97 -12.12 -2.35
N CYS A 430 7.82 -10.99 -3.05
CA CYS A 430 6.56 -10.27 -3.13
C CYS A 430 5.97 -10.45 -4.54
N THR A 431 5.23 -11.54 -4.69
CA THR A 431 5.01 -12.23 -5.97
C THR A 431 3.78 -11.76 -6.76
N SER A 432 3.86 -11.92 -8.08
CA SER A 432 2.71 -11.93 -8.98
C SER A 432 1.97 -13.28 -8.91
N VAL A 433 0.80 -13.39 -9.55
CA VAL A 433 0.07 -14.67 -9.66
C VAL A 433 0.81 -15.72 -10.50
N GLU A 434 1.86 -15.34 -11.22
CA GLU A 434 2.80 -16.24 -11.90
C GLU A 434 3.90 -16.78 -10.96
N GLY A 435 3.96 -16.32 -9.71
CA GLY A 435 5.00 -16.69 -8.75
C GLY A 435 6.30 -15.92 -8.91
N GLU A 436 6.28 -14.83 -9.68
CA GLU A 436 7.46 -14.02 -9.98
C GLU A 436 7.59 -12.88 -8.97
N ASP A 437 8.77 -12.70 -8.37
CA ASP A 437 9.01 -11.53 -7.52
C ASP A 437 9.09 -10.26 -8.39
N VAL A 438 8.07 -9.42 -8.26
CA VAL A 438 7.90 -8.20 -9.06
C VAL A 438 8.12 -6.93 -8.23
N HIS A 439 8.35 -7.07 -6.93
CA HIS A 439 8.45 -5.93 -6.00
C HIS A 439 9.64 -6.00 -5.05
N GLY A 440 10.18 -7.19 -4.76
CA GLY A 440 11.28 -7.43 -3.85
C GLY A 440 10.84 -7.74 -2.41
N ALA A 441 11.62 -8.56 -1.72
CA ALA A 441 11.52 -8.76 -0.28
C ALA A 441 11.83 -7.44 0.48
N GLY A 442 11.00 -7.10 1.46
CA GLY A 442 10.95 -5.82 2.15
C GLY A 442 9.92 -4.82 1.56
N ALA A 443 9.18 -5.22 0.52
CA ALA A 443 8.12 -4.39 -0.04
C ALA A 443 6.89 -4.29 0.87
N GLN A 444 6.22 -3.13 0.79
CA GLN A 444 4.95 -2.84 1.45
C GLN A 444 3.83 -2.96 0.42
N ARG A 445 2.78 -3.70 0.79
CA ARG A 445 1.57 -3.90 -0.03
C ARG A 445 0.32 -3.91 0.85
N SER A 446 -0.81 -4.30 0.25
CA SER A 446 -2.08 -4.35 0.95
C SER A 446 -2.94 -5.47 0.40
N ASP A 447 -3.68 -6.16 1.26
CA ASP A 447 -4.59 -7.24 0.87
C ASP A 447 -5.99 -7.05 1.46
N PRO A 448 -7.02 -7.68 0.86
CA PRO A 448 -8.34 -7.73 1.47
C PRO A 448 -8.24 -8.34 2.87
N LYS A 449 -8.91 -7.72 3.84
CA LYS A 449 -8.88 -8.16 5.24
C LYS A 449 -9.52 -9.54 5.47
N THR A 450 -10.39 -9.96 4.56
CA THR A 450 -11.14 -11.22 4.62
C THR A 450 -11.57 -11.64 3.21
N GLY A 451 -11.97 -12.89 3.05
CA GLY A 451 -12.56 -13.43 1.82
C GLY A 451 -11.88 -14.71 1.36
N ASN A 452 -12.04 -15.02 0.07
CA ASN A 452 -11.43 -16.18 -0.55
C ASN A 452 -10.38 -15.72 -1.59
N PRO A 453 -9.08 -16.06 -1.40
CA PRO A 453 -8.00 -15.72 -2.33
C PRO A 453 -8.28 -16.18 -3.76
N SER A 454 -8.92 -17.34 -3.94
CA SER A 454 -9.19 -17.92 -5.25
C SER A 454 -10.16 -17.10 -6.11
N ARG A 455 -10.85 -16.11 -5.53
CA ARG A 455 -11.71 -15.17 -6.27
C ARG A 455 -10.93 -14.03 -6.91
N TRP A 456 -9.66 -13.88 -6.58
CA TRP A 456 -8.78 -12.84 -7.12
C TRP A 456 -7.93 -13.42 -8.24
N ARG A 457 -8.09 -12.89 -9.45
CA ARG A 457 -7.33 -13.35 -10.63
C ARG A 457 -5.92 -12.74 -10.71
N ALA A 458 -5.78 -11.47 -10.33
CA ALA A 458 -4.56 -10.67 -10.31
C ALA A 458 -4.93 -9.24 -9.88
N ARG A 459 -4.00 -8.48 -9.30
CA ARG A 459 -4.20 -7.06 -8.98
C ARG A 459 -3.16 -6.15 -9.61
N GLY A 460 -3.60 -5.02 -10.15
CA GLY A 460 -2.71 -4.02 -10.76
C GLY A 460 -2.05 -4.48 -12.07
N GLY A 461 -1.22 -3.61 -12.65
CA GLY A 461 -0.53 -3.87 -13.93
C GLY A 461 0.52 -4.98 -13.84
N GLN A 462 1.12 -5.19 -12.67
CA GLN A 462 2.13 -6.22 -12.39
C GLN A 462 1.52 -7.56 -11.95
N ARG A 463 0.18 -7.65 -11.93
CA ARG A 463 -0.59 -8.86 -11.63
C ARG A 463 -0.27 -9.48 -10.27
N ASP A 464 -0.21 -8.64 -9.24
CA ASP A 464 0.09 -9.00 -7.86
C ASP A 464 -0.80 -10.16 -7.38
N GLU A 465 -0.18 -11.13 -6.69
CA GLU A 465 -0.88 -12.19 -5.96
C GLU A 465 -1.69 -11.59 -4.80
N THR A 466 -2.82 -12.22 -4.47
CA THR A 466 -3.66 -11.85 -3.32
C THR A 466 -3.78 -13.06 -2.41
N ARG A 467 -3.25 -12.95 -1.18
CA ARG A 467 -3.21 -14.08 -0.24
C ARG A 467 -4.32 -14.05 0.78
N ILE A 468 -4.73 -12.87 1.27
CA ILE A 468 -5.71 -12.66 2.38
C ILE A 468 -5.28 -13.31 3.72
N PHE A 469 -4.72 -14.50 3.69
CA PHE A 469 -4.16 -15.22 4.81
C PHE A 469 -2.65 -14.95 4.86
N ASN A 470 -2.26 -13.96 5.66
CA ASN A 470 -0.87 -13.57 5.87
C ASN A 470 -0.46 -13.90 7.32
N TYR A 471 0.83 -13.96 7.59
CA TYR A 471 1.38 -14.27 8.91
C TYR A 471 1.30 -13.07 9.85
N ALA A 472 1.56 -13.30 11.14
CA ALA A 472 1.60 -12.27 12.16
C ALA A 472 2.86 -12.43 13.02
N ARG A 473 3.47 -11.31 13.37
CA ARG A 473 4.55 -11.24 14.36
C ARG A 473 4.19 -10.14 15.34
N CYS A 474 4.02 -10.50 16.59
CA CYS A 474 3.49 -9.59 17.59
C CYS A 474 4.61 -8.71 18.17
N VAL A 475 4.21 -7.52 18.62
CA VAL A 475 5.07 -6.52 19.22
C VAL A 475 4.47 -6.01 20.52
N ARG A 476 5.30 -5.46 21.40
CA ARG A 476 4.93 -4.65 22.56
C ARG A 476 6.01 -3.60 22.81
N ASP A 477 5.76 -2.67 23.72
CA ASP A 477 6.80 -1.76 24.21
C ASP A 477 7.78 -2.52 25.11
N ALA A 478 9.08 -2.22 24.99
CA ALA A 478 10.14 -2.89 25.75
C ALA A 478 10.10 -2.55 27.25
N GLU A 479 9.65 -1.35 27.62
CA GLU A 479 9.55 -0.85 29.00
C GLU A 479 8.13 -0.34 29.29
N LYS A 480 7.61 -0.59 30.50
CA LYS A 480 6.34 -0.01 31.00
C LYS A 480 6.58 1.17 31.93
#